data_AF-A0A834HJJ8-F1
#
_entry.id   AF-A0A834HJJ8-F1
#
_cell.length_a   1.000
_cell.length_b   1.000
_cell.length_c   1.000
_cell.angle_alpha   90.00
_cell.angle_beta   90.00
_cell.angle_gamma   90.00
#
_symmetry.space_group_name_H-M   'P 1'
#
loop_
_entity.id
_entity.type
_entity.pdbx_description
1 polymer ?
#
loop_
_entity_poly.entity_id
_entity_poly.type
_entity_poly.pdbx_seq_one_letter_code
_entity_poly.pdbx_strand_id
1 'polypeptide(L)'
;MTVMDLVGQRPLVIFSKSNCCICYAIKKLHVLWLRCKLSPVIHELDELPNGQYLERELVALGRQPSVPAVFIGGTLRHKGPLKPKREVKHASSK
;
A
#
# COMPACT_ATOMS: atom_id res chain seq x y z
N MET A 1 4.26 3.86 14.57
CA MET A 1 3.12 3.51 13.71
C MET A 1 3.66 3.12 12.34
N THR A 2 3.57 1.84 12.02
CA THR A 2 4.08 1.19 10.80
C THR A 2 2.92 0.77 9.89
N VAL A 3 3.23 0.35 8.66
CA VAL A 3 2.23 -0.25 7.75
C VAL A 3 1.60 -1.50 8.38
N MET A 4 2.40 -2.31 9.09
CA MET A 4 1.92 -3.53 9.74
C MET A 4 0.97 -3.24 10.90
N ASP A 5 1.26 -2.21 11.70
CA ASP A 5 0.40 -1.80 12.82
C ASP A 5 -1.01 -1.46 12.32
N LEU A 6 -1.09 -0.77 11.17
CA LEU A 6 -2.34 -0.38 10.54
C LEU A 6 -3.10 -1.57 9.96
N VAL A 7 -2.38 -2.45 9.28
CA VAL A 7 -2.94 -3.66 8.66
C VAL A 7 -3.45 -4.64 9.72
N GLY A 8 -2.77 -4.76 10.87
CA GLY A 8 -3.17 -5.66 11.96
C GLY A 8 -4.45 -5.25 12.70
N GLN A 9 -4.85 -3.98 12.63
CA GLN A 9 -6.01 -3.45 13.34
C GLN A 9 -7.34 -3.67 12.61
N ARG A 10 -7.31 -3.86 11.29
CA ARG A 10 -8.51 -3.83 10.45
C ARG A 10 -8.48 -4.96 9.40
N PRO A 11 -9.64 -5.56 9.10
CA PRO A 11 -9.72 -6.65 8.13
C PRO A 11 -9.56 -6.16 6.67
N LEU A 12 -9.66 -4.86 6.40
CA LEU A 12 -9.45 -4.26 5.09
C LEU A 12 -8.80 -2.87 5.26
N VAL A 13 -7.59 -2.70 4.74
CA VAL A 13 -6.84 -1.43 4.80
C VAL A 13 -6.39 -1.04 3.40
N ILE A 14 -6.57 0.24 3.06
CA ILE A 14 -6.13 0.83 1.80
C ILE A 14 -5.22 2.02 2.10
N PHE A 15 -4.08 2.07 1.43
CA PHE A 15 -3.22 3.25 1.41
C PHE A 15 -3.36 3.97 0.08
N SER A 16 -3.55 5.28 0.12
CA SER A 16 -3.92 6.15 -1.01
C SER A 16 -3.20 7.50 -0.92
N LYS A 17 -3.43 8.40 -1.90
CA LYS A 17 -3.08 9.83 -1.85
C LYS A 17 -4.26 10.67 -2.33
N SER A 18 -4.49 11.83 -1.72
CA SER A 18 -5.60 12.76 -1.96
C SER A 18 -5.68 13.29 -3.39
N ASN A 19 -4.54 13.43 -4.06
CA ASN A 19 -4.48 13.86 -5.47
C ASN A 19 -4.35 12.72 -6.49
N CYS A 20 -4.61 11.47 -6.09
CA CYS A 20 -4.58 10.33 -7.00
C CYS A 20 -5.90 10.24 -7.79
N CYS A 21 -5.82 10.01 -9.11
CA CYS A 21 -6.96 9.91 -10.06
C CYS A 21 -7.81 8.62 -9.86
N ILE A 22 -8.10 8.28 -8.61
CA ILE A 22 -8.67 7.03 -8.11
C ILE A 22 -10.13 6.78 -8.55
N CYS A 23 -10.68 7.54 -9.48
CA CYS A 23 -12.01 7.30 -10.04
C CYS A 23 -12.19 5.85 -10.59
N TYR A 24 -11.11 5.13 -10.90
CA TYR A 24 -11.14 3.69 -11.19
C TYR A 24 -10.93 2.77 -9.97
N ALA A 25 -10.09 3.16 -9.01
CA ALA A 25 -9.82 2.37 -7.81
C ALA A 25 -10.97 2.43 -6.80
N ILE A 26 -11.71 3.54 -6.69
CA ILE A 26 -12.97 3.61 -5.92
C ILE A 26 -14.02 2.64 -6.46
N LYS A 27 -14.15 2.49 -7.79
CA LYS A 27 -15.10 1.49 -8.36
C LYS A 27 -14.71 0.06 -8.00
N LYS A 28 -13.42 -0.29 -8.11
CA LYS A 28 -12.94 -1.61 -7.65
C LYS A 28 -13.07 -1.77 -6.14
N LEU A 29 -12.85 -0.70 -5.38
CA LEU A 29 -12.96 -0.71 -3.93
C LEU A 29 -14.42 -0.88 -3.48
N HIS A 30 -15.36 -0.21 -4.15
CA HIS A 30 -16.79 -0.37 -3.92
C HIS A 30 -17.24 -1.81 -4.21
N VAL A 31 -16.80 -2.39 -5.34
CA VAL A 31 -17.05 -3.80 -5.66
C VAL A 31 -16.42 -4.74 -4.62
N LEU A 32 -15.20 -4.45 -4.16
CA LEU A 32 -14.55 -5.23 -3.11
C LEU A 32 -15.28 -5.10 -1.77
N TRP A 33 -15.79 -3.91 -1.45
CA TRP A 33 -16.56 -3.66 -0.25
C TRP A 33 -17.86 -4.47 -0.23
N LEU A 34 -18.59 -4.43 -1.34
CA LEU A 34 -19.79 -5.24 -1.56
C LEU A 34 -19.51 -6.75 -1.49
N ARG A 35 -18.39 -7.21 -2.05
CA ARG A 35 -18.04 -8.65 -2.06
C ARG A 35 -17.51 -9.16 -0.72
N CYS A 36 -16.77 -8.35 0.02
CA CYS A 36 -16.15 -8.76 1.27
C CYS A 36 -17.01 -8.42 2.50
N LYS A 37 -17.97 -7.49 2.41
CA LYS A 37 -18.75 -6.98 3.57
C LYS A 37 -17.86 -6.50 4.74
N LEU A 38 -16.61 -6.11 4.46
CA LEU A 38 -15.61 -5.68 5.45
C LEU A 38 -15.49 -4.17 5.42
N SER A 39 -15.67 -3.46 6.53
CA SER A 39 -15.44 -1.99 6.59
C SER A 39 -13.97 -1.63 6.25
N PRO A 40 -13.68 -0.97 5.10
CA PRO A 40 -12.35 -0.53 4.75
C PRO A 40 -11.97 0.67 5.60
N VAL A 41 -10.68 0.75 5.91
CA VAL A 41 -10.07 2.00 6.35
C VAL A 41 -9.12 2.48 5.26
N ILE A 42 -9.28 3.73 4.86
CA ILE A 42 -8.43 4.39 3.87
C ILE A 42 -7.47 5.33 4.62
N HIS A 43 -6.19 5.18 4.37
CA HIS A 43 -5.13 6.06 4.85
C HIS A 43 -4.56 6.86 3.67
N GLU A 44 -4.93 8.13 3.58
CA GLU A 44 -4.35 9.08 2.62
C GLU A 44 -2.96 9.50 3.10
N LEU A 45 -1.91 9.02 2.42
CA LEU A 45 -0.53 9.18 2.87
C LEU A 45 -0.03 10.63 2.80
N ASP A 46 -0.58 11.45 1.92
CA ASP A 46 -0.26 12.88 1.81
C ASP A 46 -0.93 13.74 2.89
N GLU A 47 -1.95 13.22 3.59
CA GLU A 47 -2.60 13.88 4.72
C GLU A 47 -2.06 13.42 6.09
N LEU A 48 -1.31 12.32 6.11
CA LEU A 48 -0.72 11.79 7.34
C LEU A 48 0.62 12.47 7.66
N PRO A 49 0.86 12.91 8.91
CA PRO A 49 2.12 13.54 9.30
C PRO A 49 3.34 12.61 9.15
N ASN A 50 3.13 11.29 9.18
CA ASN A 50 4.15 10.26 8.94
C ASN A 50 4.00 9.53 7.59
N GLY A 51 3.20 10.05 6.66
CA GLY A 51 2.83 9.30 5.46
C GLY A 51 3.98 9.03 4.48
N GLN A 52 5.00 9.90 4.42
CA GLN A 52 6.22 9.62 3.66
C GLN A 52 6.98 8.40 4.18
N TYR A 53 6.97 8.18 5.49
CA TYR A 53 7.59 7.00 6.10
C TYR A 53 6.81 5.73 5.73
N LEU A 54 5.48 5.78 5.83
CA LEU A 54 4.60 4.68 5.42
C LEU A 54 4.74 4.35 3.92
N GLU A 55 4.88 5.36 3.07
CA GLU A 55 5.12 5.17 1.63
C GLU A 55 6.42 4.40 1.37
N ARG A 56 7.52 4.76 2.05
CA ARG A 56 8.80 4.04 1.94
C ARG A 56 8.67 2.60 2.40
N GLU A 57 7.93 2.38 3.49
CA GLU A 57 7.67 1.04 4.00
C GLU A 57 6.84 0.21 3.00
N LEU A 58 5.80 0.77 2.38
CA LEU A 58 5.05 0.11 1.30
C LEU A 58 5.93 -0.29 0.12
N VAL A 59 6.85 0.59 -0.30
CA VAL A 59 7.82 0.31 -1.38
C VAL A 59 8.83 -0.77 -0.97
N ALA A 60 9.26 -0.77 0.29
CA ALA A 60 10.13 -1.80 0.88
C ALA A 60 9.41 -3.15 0.93
N LEU A 61 8.11 -3.17 1.21
CA LEU A 61 7.21 -4.32 1.12
C LEU A 61 6.89 -4.75 -0.34
N GLY A 62 7.56 -4.13 -1.32
CA GLY A 62 7.43 -4.47 -2.74
C GLY A 62 6.15 -3.96 -3.40
N ARG A 63 5.45 -2.99 -2.81
CA ARG A 63 4.32 -2.32 -3.46
C ARG A 63 4.86 -1.20 -4.37
N GLN A 64 4.85 -1.44 -5.68
CA GLN A 64 5.18 -0.44 -6.70
C GLN A 64 4.13 -0.50 -7.82
N PRO A 65 3.40 0.60 -8.11
CA PRO A 65 3.42 1.89 -7.38
C PRO A 65 3.00 1.74 -5.91
N SER A 66 3.45 2.66 -5.04
CA SER A 66 3.19 2.64 -3.59
C SER A 66 1.71 2.74 -3.26
N VAL A 67 0.94 3.45 -4.10
CA VAL A 67 -0.50 3.64 -3.98
C VAL A 67 -1.23 3.39 -5.30
N PRO A 68 -2.47 2.86 -5.27
CA PRO A 68 -3.15 2.37 -4.07
C PRO A 68 -2.63 0.98 -3.63
N ALA A 69 -2.36 0.81 -2.34
CA ALA A 69 -2.00 -0.49 -1.76
C ALA A 69 -3.15 -1.04 -0.91
N VAL A 70 -3.62 -2.26 -1.20
CA VAL A 70 -4.79 -2.87 -0.55
C VAL A 70 -4.38 -4.13 0.23
N PHE A 71 -4.82 -4.22 1.48
CA PHE A 71 -4.54 -5.32 2.40
C PHE A 71 -5.85 -5.92 2.91
N ILE A 72 -5.98 -7.26 2.85
CA ILE A 72 -7.20 -7.98 3.25
C ILE A 72 -6.83 -9.03 4.30
N GLY A 73 -7.54 -9.05 5.42
CA GLY A 73 -7.43 -10.05 6.49
C GLY A 73 -6.17 -9.92 7.35
N GLY A 74 -5.65 -8.71 7.56
CA GLY A 74 -4.50 -8.46 8.45
C GLY A 74 -3.18 -9.12 8.04
N THR A 75 -3.12 -9.79 6.89
CA THR A 75 -1.95 -10.52 6.43
C THR A 75 -1.51 -9.99 5.07
N LEU A 76 -0.25 -9.55 4.97
CA LEU A 76 0.41 -9.39 3.68
C LEU A 76 0.45 -10.77 3.01
N ARG A 77 -0.38 -10.98 2.00
CA ARG A 77 -0.20 -12.10 1.08
C ARG A 77 0.99 -11.84 0.16
N HIS A 78 2.18 -11.70 0.74
CA HIS A 78 3.45 -11.91 0.05
C HIS A 78 3.98 -13.26 0.51
N LYS A 79 3.53 -14.35 -0.13
CA LYS A 79 4.21 -15.64 0.00
C LYS A 79 5.52 -15.54 -0.76
N GLY A 80 6.59 -15.19 -0.05
CA GLY A 80 7.97 -15.24 -0.52
C GLY A 80 8.83 -14.26 0.27
N PRO A 81 10.05 -14.65 0.68
CA PRO A 81 10.96 -13.74 1.37
C PRO A 81 11.21 -12.51 0.50
N LEU A 82 11.14 -11.34 1.12
CA LEU A 82 11.54 -10.06 0.53
C LEU A 82 12.96 -10.18 0.03
N LYS A 83 13.12 -10.38 -1.28
CA LYS A 83 14.46 -10.34 -1.90
C LYS A 83 14.94 -8.89 -1.85
N PRO A 84 16.14 -8.61 -1.33
CA PRO A 84 16.70 -7.27 -1.35
C PRO A 84 16.78 -6.80 -2.80
N LYS A 85 16.25 -5.59 -3.07
CA LYS A 85 16.38 -4.95 -4.39
C LYS A 85 17.87 -4.77 -4.65
N ARG A 86 18.35 -5.40 -5.72
CA ARG A 86 19.72 -5.24 -6.21
C ARG A 86 19.99 -3.76 -6.47
N GLU A 87 21.10 -3.29 -5.94
CA GLU A 87 21.70 -1.98 -6.15
C GLU A 87 21.93 -1.77 -7.65
N VAL A 88 21.33 -0.73 -8.22
CA VAL A 88 21.56 -0.34 -9.62
C VAL A 88 22.96 0.28 -9.67
N LYS A 89 23.94 -0.48 -10.13
CA LYS A 89 25.24 0.08 -10.48
C LYS A 89 25.02 1.01 -11.67
N HIS A 90 25.23 2.31 -11.44
CA HIS A 90 25.36 3.29 -12.50
C HIS A 90 26.52 2.87 -13.42
N ALA A 91 26.20 2.43 -14.64
CA ALA A 91 27.19 2.30 -15.69
C ALA A 91 27.39 3.69 -16.30
N SER A 92 28.50 4.32 -15.92
CA SER A 92 29.00 5.54 -16.56
C SER A 92 29.37 5.22 -18.00
N SER A 93 28.80 5.98 -18.92
CA SER A 93 29.14 6.00 -20.34
C SER A 93 30.62 6.37 -20.54
N LYS A 94 31.30 5.67 -21.46
CA LYS A 94 32.37 6.20 -22.30
C LYS A 94 32.25 5.56 -23.68
#